data_AF-A0A942UYL4-F1
#
_entry.id   AF-A0A942UYL4-F1
#
_cell.length_a   1.000
_cell.length_b   1.000
_cell.length_c   1.000
_cell.angle_alpha   90.00
_cell.angle_beta   90.00
_cell.angle_gamma   90.00
#
_symmetry.space_group_name_H-M   'P 1'
#
loop_
_entity.id
_entity.type
_entity.pdbx_description
1 polymer ?
#
loop_
_entity_poly.entity_id
_entity_poly.type
_entity_poly.pdbx_seq_one_letter_code
_entity_poly.pdbx_strand_id
1 'polypeptide(L)'
;MIWFSKKTLLIFLTLLIFCAGLCCTASSQIENFILIDGANSSDPASKKLWRYILSEIKLSEKLANLHNIYESDCKAVFYDLDDDGEDEILGTHYATGSRNLGYNILYILKKQKNGDYDDLGYRIFFASNSPVFILKNRTKGFHDLRCYNGKTELDSVFVYSKSIDKYVDKKNQKILEKEFKEQYY
;
A
#
# COMPACT_ATOMS: atom_id res chain seq x y z
N MET A 1 32.21 46.35 -7.26
CA MET A 1 30.81 46.59 -7.69
C MET A 1 30.58 45.81 -8.98
N ILE A 2 29.97 44.63 -8.92
CA ILE A 2 29.81 43.77 -10.10
C ILE A 2 28.61 44.29 -10.89
N TRP A 3 28.88 44.91 -12.05
CA TRP A 3 27.84 45.41 -12.95
C TRP A 3 27.41 44.27 -13.86
N PHE A 4 26.36 43.55 -13.48
CA PHE A 4 25.76 42.55 -14.37
C PHE A 4 25.11 43.29 -15.55
N SER A 5 25.51 42.95 -16.77
CA SER A 5 24.83 43.47 -17.96
C SER A 5 23.36 43.01 -17.94
N LYS A 6 22.43 43.84 -18.43
CA LYS A 6 21.00 43.49 -18.52
C LYS A 6 20.76 42.13 -19.18
N LYS A 7 21.62 41.74 -20.14
CA LYS A 7 21.56 40.44 -20.82
C LYS A 7 21.93 39.28 -19.88
N THR A 8 22.95 39.45 -19.05
CA THR A 8 23.40 38.42 -18.10
C THR A 8 22.36 38.19 -17.00
N LEU A 9 21.71 39.26 -16.52
CA LEU A 9 20.61 39.17 -15.55
C LEU A 9 19.40 38.44 -16.13
N LEU A 10 19.04 38.72 -17.39
CA LEU A 10 17.91 38.08 -18.07
C LEU A 10 18.13 36.56 -18.22
N ILE A 11 19.33 36.14 -18.64
CA ILE A 11 19.68 34.71 -18.78
C ILE A 11 19.57 34.00 -17.44
N PHE A 12 20.09 34.61 -16.37
CA PHE A 12 20.06 34.03 -15.03
C PHE A 12 18.61 33.86 -14.52
N LEU A 13 17.74 34.85 -14.76
CA LEU A 13 16.33 34.78 -14.40
C LEU A 13 15.59 33.68 -15.15
N THR A 14 15.81 33.55 -16.46
CA THR A 14 15.21 32.47 -17.26
C THR A 14 15.68 31.09 -16.81
N LEU A 15 16.96 30.94 -16.44
CA LEU A 15 17.48 29.67 -15.93
C LEU A 15 16.84 29.32 -14.59
N LEU A 16 16.64 30.30 -13.70
CA LEU A 16 15.97 30.13 -12.41
C LEU A 16 14.50 29.72 -12.57
N ILE A 17 13.77 30.34 -13.49
CA ILE A 17 12.37 29.96 -13.79
C ILE A 17 12.31 28.55 -14.38
N PHE A 18 13.25 28.19 -15.26
CA PHE A 18 13.31 26.85 -15.84
C PHE A 18 13.64 25.77 -14.79
N CYS A 19 14.60 26.04 -13.90
CA CYS A 19 14.92 25.17 -12.77
C CYS A 19 13.76 25.05 -11.77
N ALA A 20 13.06 26.14 -11.47
CA ALA A 20 11.87 26.11 -10.63
C ALA A 20 10.73 25.28 -11.27
N GLY A 21 10.53 25.43 -12.57
CA GLY A 21 9.58 24.61 -13.34
C GLY A 21 9.91 23.12 -13.29
N LEU A 22 11.19 22.76 -13.47
CA LEU A 22 11.67 21.37 -13.37
C LEU A 22 11.50 20.80 -11.96
N CYS A 23 11.82 21.57 -10.92
CA CYS A 23 11.59 21.18 -9.52
C CYS A 23 10.10 20.98 -9.21
N CYS A 24 9.22 21.85 -9.71
CA CYS A 24 7.77 21.67 -9.54
C CYS A 24 7.25 20.42 -10.27
N THR A 25 7.76 20.09 -11.46
CA THR A 25 7.38 18.86 -12.17
C THR A 25 7.92 17.59 -11.51
N ALA A 26 9.10 17.64 -10.89
CA ALA A 26 9.63 16.53 -10.12
C ALA A 26 8.87 16.34 -8.80
N SER A 27 8.49 17.44 -8.13
CA SER A 27 7.67 17.43 -6.91
C SER A 27 6.26 16.89 -7.17
N SER A 28 5.63 17.26 -8.30
CA SER A 28 4.27 16.79 -8.62
C SER A 28 4.21 15.29 -8.96
N GLN A 29 5.34 14.68 -9.34
CA GLN A 29 5.45 13.23 -9.47
C GLN A 29 5.58 12.52 -8.11
N ILE A 30 6.11 13.18 -7.08
CA ILE A 30 6.37 12.59 -5.74
C ILE A 30 5.12 12.60 -4.84
N GLU A 31 4.09 13.38 -5.16
CA GLU A 31 2.95 13.63 -4.27
C GLU A 31 1.95 12.47 -4.04
N ASN A 32 2.16 11.24 -4.53
CA ASN A 32 1.14 10.17 -4.40
C ASN A 32 1.72 8.81 -4.05
N PHE A 33 2.61 8.75 -3.08
CA PHE A 33 3.22 7.49 -2.67
C PHE A 33 3.20 7.37 -1.16
N ILE A 34 2.34 6.50 -0.65
CA ILE A 34 2.44 6.04 0.73
C ILE A 34 3.42 4.90 0.75
N LEU A 35 4.48 5.04 1.55
CA LEU A 35 5.46 3.99 1.76
C LEU A 35 5.14 3.25 3.06
N ILE A 36 4.54 2.07 2.95
CA ILE A 36 4.28 1.21 4.13
C ILE A 36 5.61 0.71 4.74
N ASP A 37 6.64 0.51 3.91
CA ASP A 37 7.90 -0.12 4.32
C ASP A 37 8.74 0.74 5.30
N GLY A 38 8.41 2.03 5.43
CA GLY A 38 9.00 2.94 6.41
C GLY A 38 8.32 2.94 7.78
N ALA A 39 7.18 2.26 7.95
CA ALA A 39 6.48 2.17 9.22
C ALA A 39 7.22 1.24 10.20
N ASN A 40 7.14 1.55 11.49
CA ASN A 40 7.73 0.75 12.56
C ASN A 40 6.70 -0.27 13.06
N SER A 41 7.15 -1.48 13.41
CA SER A 41 6.28 -2.48 14.05
C SER A 41 5.70 -2.00 15.38
N SER A 42 6.36 -1.03 16.04
CA SER A 42 5.85 -0.43 17.27
C SER A 42 4.66 0.53 17.07
N ASP A 43 4.39 0.94 15.83
CA ASP A 43 3.36 1.92 15.51
C ASP A 43 1.96 1.40 15.84
N PRO A 44 1.01 2.27 16.22
CA PRO A 44 -0.34 1.84 16.59
C PRO A 44 -1.07 1.03 15.51
N ALA A 45 -0.89 1.40 14.23
CA ALA A 45 -1.45 0.66 13.10
C ALA A 45 -0.81 -0.73 12.97
N SER A 46 0.52 -0.82 13.05
CA SER A 46 1.27 -2.09 13.00
C SER A 46 0.86 -3.05 14.12
N LYS A 47 0.69 -2.55 15.35
CA LYS A 47 0.20 -3.35 16.49
C LYS A 47 -1.23 -3.85 16.32
N LYS A 48 -2.11 -3.04 15.73
CA LYS A 48 -3.48 -3.47 15.42
C LYS A 48 -3.49 -4.54 14.34
N LEU A 49 -2.69 -4.36 13.28
CA LEU A 49 -2.51 -5.39 12.25
C LEU A 49 -1.99 -6.70 12.86
N TRP A 50 -0.98 -6.63 13.73
CA TRP A 50 -0.45 -7.82 14.40
C TRP A 50 -1.51 -8.58 15.18
N ARG A 51 -2.33 -7.88 15.98
CA ARG A 51 -3.44 -8.48 16.72
C ARG A 51 -4.48 -9.11 15.80
N TYR A 52 -4.81 -8.44 14.69
CA TYR A 52 -5.69 -8.99 13.68
C TYR A 52 -5.14 -10.31 13.11
N ILE A 53 -3.87 -10.32 12.68
CA ILE A 53 -3.20 -11.51 12.14
C ILE A 53 -3.26 -12.67 13.13
N LEU A 54 -2.87 -12.44 14.39
CA LEU A 54 -2.94 -13.47 15.44
C LEU A 54 -4.35 -14.04 15.63
N SER A 55 -5.37 -13.17 15.58
CA SER A 55 -6.77 -13.58 15.71
C SER A 55 -7.24 -14.44 14.52
N GLU A 56 -6.81 -14.10 13.31
CA GLU A 56 -7.18 -14.78 12.07
C GLU A 56 -6.53 -16.17 11.98
N ILE A 57 -5.23 -16.25 12.28
CA ILE A 57 -4.51 -17.54 12.29
C ILE A 57 -4.86 -18.40 13.51
N LYS A 58 -5.56 -17.83 14.51
CA LYS A 58 -5.93 -18.47 15.78
C LYS A 58 -4.74 -19.07 16.53
N LEU A 59 -3.57 -18.42 16.42
CA LEU A 59 -2.35 -18.85 17.10
C LEU A 59 -2.04 -17.88 18.25
N SER A 60 -1.50 -18.43 19.33
CA SER A 60 -0.77 -17.60 20.29
C SER A 60 0.49 -17.05 19.62
N GLU A 61 0.98 -15.90 20.08
CA GLU A 61 2.25 -15.31 19.62
C GLU A 61 3.42 -16.32 19.68
N LYS A 62 3.51 -17.11 20.76
CA LYS A 62 4.54 -18.15 20.89
C LYS A 62 4.48 -19.17 19.75
N LEU A 63 3.28 -19.55 19.32
CA LEU A 63 3.08 -20.51 18.25
C LEU A 63 3.28 -19.86 16.88
N ALA A 64 2.88 -18.60 16.69
CA ALA A 64 3.19 -17.82 15.50
C ALA A 64 4.71 -17.73 15.25
N ASN A 65 5.49 -17.46 16.29
CA ASN A 65 6.95 -17.41 16.22
C ASN A 65 7.59 -18.75 15.80
N LEU A 66 7.00 -19.89 16.19
CA LEU A 66 7.44 -21.22 15.74
C LEU A 66 7.18 -21.45 14.24
N HIS A 67 6.23 -20.71 13.67
CA HIS A 67 5.91 -20.71 12.25
C HIS A 67 6.59 -19.55 11.48
N ASN A 68 7.59 -18.88 12.10
CA ASN A 68 8.29 -17.73 11.53
C ASN A 68 7.36 -16.57 11.14
N ILE A 69 6.37 -16.30 11.99
CA ILE A 69 5.44 -15.16 11.88
C ILE A 69 5.72 -14.26 13.08
N TYR A 70 6.22 -13.06 12.84
CA TYR A 70 6.73 -12.16 13.89
C TYR A 70 6.04 -10.79 13.86
N GLU A 71 5.82 -10.20 15.04
CA GLU A 71 5.32 -8.82 15.15
C GLU A 71 6.24 -7.81 14.45
N SER A 72 7.57 -8.03 14.48
CA SER A 72 8.56 -7.18 13.82
C SER A 72 8.38 -7.08 12.31
N ASP A 73 7.71 -8.06 11.71
CA ASP A 73 7.49 -8.13 10.27
C ASP A 73 6.17 -7.47 9.85
N CYS A 74 5.37 -6.99 10.82
CA CYS A 74 4.15 -6.24 10.59
C CYS A 74 4.47 -4.75 10.46
N LYS A 75 4.17 -4.18 9.29
CA LYS A 75 4.30 -2.74 9.03
C LYS A 75 2.97 -2.22 8.51
N ALA A 76 2.40 -1.22 9.16
CA ALA A 76 1.13 -0.66 8.73
C ALA A 76 1.03 0.83 9.00
N VAL A 77 0.14 1.47 8.25
CA VAL A 77 -0.22 2.88 8.41
C VAL A 77 -1.75 3.00 8.46
N PHE A 78 -2.22 4.09 9.04
CA PHE A 78 -3.60 4.53 8.89
C PHE A 78 -3.73 5.34 7.61
N TYR A 79 -4.73 5.01 6.80
CA TYR A 79 -5.03 5.76 5.59
C TYR A 79 -6.49 5.58 5.17
N ASP A 80 -7.17 6.69 4.96
CA ASP A 80 -8.51 6.79 4.40
C ASP A 80 -8.50 6.49 2.88
N LEU A 81 -8.93 5.27 2.52
CA LEU A 81 -8.91 4.77 1.14
C LEU A 81 -10.12 5.20 0.32
N ASP A 82 -11.23 5.59 0.95
CA ASP A 82 -12.47 6.02 0.30
C ASP A 82 -12.89 7.48 0.58
N ASP A 83 -12.07 8.24 1.29
CA ASP A 83 -12.30 9.60 1.78
C ASP A 83 -13.56 9.74 2.67
N ASP A 84 -13.90 8.70 3.43
CA ASP A 84 -15.07 8.75 4.33
C ASP A 84 -14.76 9.43 5.68
N GLY A 85 -13.49 9.79 5.91
CA GLY A 85 -12.99 10.40 7.14
C GLY A 85 -12.58 9.38 8.20
N GLU A 86 -12.70 8.08 7.93
CA GLU A 86 -12.21 7.00 8.78
C GLU A 86 -11.03 6.29 8.13
N ASP A 87 -9.89 6.25 8.83
CA ASP A 87 -8.71 5.59 8.30
C ASP A 87 -8.84 4.05 8.32
N GLU A 88 -8.61 3.41 7.16
CA GLU A 88 -8.28 1.99 7.09
C GLU A 88 -6.85 1.71 7.58
N ILE A 89 -6.62 0.46 8.00
CA ILE A 89 -5.26 -0.04 8.21
C ILE A 89 -4.76 -0.65 6.92
N LEU A 90 -3.82 0.02 6.28
CA LEU A 90 -3.09 -0.50 5.14
C LEU A 90 -1.74 -1.02 5.63
N GLY A 91 -1.51 -2.32 5.52
CA GLY A 91 -0.27 -2.89 6.06
C GLY A 91 0.17 -4.18 5.42
N THR A 92 1.45 -4.48 5.61
CA THR A 92 2.11 -5.65 5.08
C THR A 92 2.65 -6.51 6.22
N HIS A 93 2.61 -7.81 6.02
CA HIS A 93 3.30 -8.77 6.87
C HIS A 93 4.13 -9.71 6.00
N TYR A 94 5.42 -9.80 6.32
CA TYR A 94 6.32 -10.74 5.67
C TYR A 94 6.19 -12.11 6.31
N ALA A 95 5.92 -13.13 5.48
CA ALA A 95 5.82 -14.51 5.93
C ALA A 95 6.76 -15.40 5.11
N THR A 96 7.55 -16.23 5.81
CA THR A 96 8.40 -17.26 5.18
C THR A 96 7.68 -18.59 5.11
N GLY A 97 7.41 -19.06 3.88
CA GLY A 97 6.89 -20.41 3.65
C GLY A 97 7.93 -21.50 3.89
N SER A 98 7.48 -22.76 3.91
CA SER A 98 8.26 -23.99 4.16
C SER A 98 9.41 -24.29 3.17
N ARG A 99 9.72 -23.38 2.26
CA ARG A 99 10.82 -23.48 1.27
C ARG A 99 11.77 -22.28 1.28
N ASN A 100 11.78 -21.47 2.34
CA ASN A 100 12.52 -20.19 2.41
C ASN A 100 12.16 -19.19 1.30
N LEU A 101 11.01 -19.39 0.65
CA LEU A 101 10.41 -18.39 -0.23
C LEU A 101 9.52 -17.51 0.65
N GLY A 102 10.00 -16.30 0.90
CA GLY A 102 9.25 -15.29 1.62
C GLY A 102 8.33 -14.50 0.70
N TYR A 103 7.14 -14.22 1.16
CA TYR A 103 6.16 -13.37 0.49
C TYR A 103 5.67 -12.30 1.46
N ASN A 104 5.38 -11.12 0.91
CA ASN A 104 4.62 -10.13 1.64
C ASN A 104 3.14 -10.35 1.37
N ILE A 105 2.35 -10.28 2.44
CA ILE A 105 0.89 -10.28 2.39
C ILE A 105 0.44 -8.84 2.60
N LEU A 106 -0.39 -8.31 1.70
CA LEU A 106 -1.06 -7.02 1.90
C LEU A 106 -2.39 -7.25 2.62
N TYR A 107 -2.57 -6.56 3.74
CA TYR A 107 -3.80 -6.48 4.51
C TYR A 107 -4.39 -5.08 4.36
N ILE A 108 -5.71 -5.04 4.21
CA ILE A 108 -6.46 -3.78 4.11
C ILE A 108 -7.62 -3.90 5.08
N LEU A 109 -7.44 -3.45 6.31
CA LEU A 109 -8.45 -3.66 7.35
C LEU A 109 -9.34 -2.42 7.46
N LYS A 110 -10.64 -2.57 7.18
CA LYS A 110 -11.62 -1.50 7.39
C LYS A 110 -12.27 -1.66 8.76
N LYS A 111 -12.24 -0.57 9.51
CA LYS A 111 -12.88 -0.51 10.82
C LYS A 111 -14.38 -0.56 10.62
N GLN A 112 -15.03 -1.42 11.39
CA GLN A 112 -16.47 -1.55 11.40
C GLN A 112 -17.08 -0.67 12.49
N LYS A 113 -18.38 -0.38 12.37
CA LYS A 113 -19.13 0.45 13.34
C LYS A 113 -19.09 -0.12 14.77
N ASN A 114 -18.94 -1.43 14.91
CA ASN A 114 -18.82 -2.11 16.20
C ASN A 114 -17.40 -2.00 16.81
N GLY A 115 -16.44 -1.43 16.09
CA GLY A 115 -15.05 -1.29 16.51
C GLY A 115 -14.12 -2.42 16.07
N ASP A 116 -14.66 -3.49 15.47
CA ASP A 116 -13.87 -4.58 14.88
C ASP A 116 -13.29 -4.16 13.52
N TYR A 117 -12.49 -5.04 12.92
CA TYR A 117 -11.85 -4.80 11.63
C TYR A 117 -12.14 -5.96 10.68
N ASP A 118 -12.64 -5.63 9.50
CA ASP A 118 -12.83 -6.59 8.41
C ASP A 118 -11.71 -6.43 7.39
N ASP A 119 -11.10 -7.56 7.00
CA ASP A 119 -10.08 -7.56 5.96
C ASP A 119 -10.71 -7.43 4.57
N LEU A 120 -10.46 -6.30 3.92
CA LEU A 120 -10.84 -6.01 2.55
C LEU A 120 -9.89 -6.64 1.53
N GLY A 121 -8.78 -7.26 1.92
CA GLY A 121 -7.82 -7.91 1.02
C GLY A 121 -8.26 -9.32 0.63
N TYR A 122 -8.54 -9.58 -0.65
CA TYR A 122 -8.62 -10.95 -1.14
C TYR A 122 -7.21 -11.51 -1.32
N ARG A 123 -6.62 -12.04 -0.23
CA ARG A 123 -5.33 -12.76 -0.17
C ARG A 123 -4.29 -12.25 -1.17
N ILE A 124 -3.85 -11.02 -0.95
CA ILE A 124 -2.93 -10.33 -1.86
C ILE A 124 -1.49 -10.69 -1.48
N PHE A 125 -0.84 -11.48 -2.33
CA PHE A 125 0.56 -11.90 -2.15
C PHE A 125 1.45 -11.23 -3.20
N PHE A 126 2.65 -10.82 -2.77
CA PHE A 126 3.63 -10.24 -3.69
C PHE A 126 5.07 -10.51 -3.23
N ALA A 127 6.02 -10.31 -4.15
CA ALA A 127 7.42 -10.62 -3.94
C ALA A 127 8.04 -9.84 -2.77
N SER A 128 9.00 -10.47 -2.09
CA SER A 128 9.75 -9.87 -1.00
C SER A 128 10.48 -8.60 -1.44
N ASN A 129 10.56 -7.60 -0.54
CA ASN A 129 11.18 -6.27 -0.75
C ASN A 129 10.43 -5.30 -1.67
N SER A 130 9.12 -5.46 -1.82
CA SER A 130 8.34 -4.54 -2.64
C SER A 130 7.63 -3.46 -1.81
N PRO A 131 7.94 -2.16 -1.95
CA PRO A 131 7.06 -1.13 -1.40
C PRO A 131 5.68 -1.19 -2.06
N VAL A 132 4.66 -0.97 -1.24
CA VAL A 132 3.27 -0.75 -1.68
C VAL A 132 3.05 0.75 -1.80
N PHE A 133 2.26 1.15 -2.79
CA PHE A 133 1.93 2.52 -3.12
C PHE A 133 0.43 2.68 -3.36
N ILE A 134 -0.10 3.85 -3.02
CA ILE A 134 -1.49 4.22 -3.29
C ILE A 134 -1.51 5.11 -4.54
N LEU A 135 -2.34 4.76 -5.52
CA LEU A 135 -2.48 5.53 -6.74
C LEU A 135 -3.59 6.57 -6.59
N LYS A 136 -3.42 7.72 -7.23
CA LYS A 136 -4.48 8.75 -7.35
C LYS A 136 -5.74 8.23 -8.05
N ASN A 137 -5.61 7.22 -8.91
CA ASN A 137 -6.77 6.67 -9.60
C ASN A 137 -7.70 5.97 -8.62
N ARG A 138 -9.01 6.05 -8.88
CA ARG A 138 -10.03 5.43 -8.02
C ARG A 138 -10.88 4.44 -8.81
N THR A 139 -11.21 3.35 -8.14
CA THR A 139 -12.18 2.37 -8.60
C THR A 139 -13.32 2.29 -7.59
N LYS A 140 -14.52 2.71 -8.02
CA LYS A 140 -15.76 2.65 -7.21
C LYS A 140 -15.65 3.43 -5.88
N GLY A 141 -14.96 4.56 -5.88
CA GLY A 141 -14.79 5.43 -4.70
C GLY A 141 -13.50 5.17 -3.93
N PHE A 142 -12.90 3.99 -4.08
CA PHE A 142 -11.67 3.60 -3.40
C PHE A 142 -10.42 3.89 -4.23
N HIS A 143 -9.33 4.25 -3.58
CA HIS A 143 -8.02 4.37 -4.20
C HIS A 143 -7.49 3.03 -4.75
N ASP A 144 -6.93 3.04 -5.96
CA ASP A 144 -6.22 1.88 -6.52
C ASP A 144 -4.85 1.73 -5.80
N LEU A 145 -4.38 0.50 -5.63
CA LEU A 145 -3.10 0.18 -4.96
C LEU A 145 -2.11 -0.47 -5.93
N ARG A 146 -0.81 -0.33 -5.68
CA ARG A 146 0.25 -0.92 -6.51
C ARG A 146 1.46 -1.35 -5.69
N CYS A 147 2.04 -2.50 -5.99
CA CYS A 147 3.30 -2.96 -5.37
C CYS A 147 4.46 -2.94 -6.38
N TYR A 148 5.69 -2.70 -5.92
CA TYR A 148 6.88 -2.59 -6.79
C TYR A 148 8.03 -3.50 -6.35
N ASN A 149 8.47 -4.47 -7.15
CA ASN A 149 9.47 -5.47 -6.75
C ASN A 149 10.96 -5.07 -6.90
N GLY A 150 11.25 -3.81 -7.25
CA GLY A 150 12.63 -3.32 -7.33
C GLY A 150 13.39 -3.59 -8.63
N LYS A 151 12.91 -4.41 -9.60
CA LYS A 151 13.77 -4.84 -10.72
C LYS A 151 13.37 -4.49 -12.15
N THR A 152 12.10 -4.30 -12.52
CA THR A 152 11.61 -3.66 -13.77
C THR A 152 10.11 -3.96 -13.90
N GLU A 153 9.34 -2.95 -14.34
CA GLU A 153 7.88 -2.93 -14.55
C GLU A 153 6.97 -3.36 -13.38
N LEU A 154 5.78 -2.77 -13.39
CA LEU A 154 4.83 -2.72 -12.29
C LEU A 154 3.99 -4.00 -12.28
N ASP A 155 4.25 -4.92 -11.34
CA ASP A 155 3.73 -6.30 -11.43
C ASP A 155 2.21 -6.44 -11.23
N SER A 156 1.64 -5.74 -10.24
CA SER A 156 0.22 -5.89 -9.88
C SER A 156 -0.41 -4.56 -9.46
N VAL A 157 -1.61 -4.32 -9.97
CA VAL A 157 -2.50 -3.23 -9.53
C VAL A 157 -3.66 -3.89 -8.81
N PHE A 158 -3.92 -3.48 -7.58
CA PHE A 158 -5.05 -3.95 -6.81
C PHE A 158 -6.15 -2.91 -6.84
N VAL A 159 -7.37 -3.35 -7.15
CA VAL A 159 -8.55 -2.49 -7.26
C VAL A 159 -9.68 -3.04 -6.41
N TYR A 160 -10.51 -2.16 -5.90
CA TYR A 160 -11.67 -2.56 -5.12
C TYR A 160 -12.78 -3.12 -6.02
N SER A 161 -13.26 -4.32 -5.69
CA SER A 161 -14.38 -4.99 -6.34
C SER A 161 -15.64 -4.93 -5.47
N LYS A 162 -16.55 -4.02 -5.82
CA LYS A 162 -17.90 -3.95 -5.21
C LYS A 162 -18.72 -5.24 -5.27
N SER A 163 -18.50 -6.15 -6.23
CA SER A 163 -19.34 -7.36 -6.31
C SER A 163 -18.99 -8.39 -5.24
N ILE A 164 -17.75 -8.36 -4.74
CA ILE A 164 -17.30 -9.26 -3.68
C ILE A 164 -16.88 -8.51 -2.41
N ASP A 165 -16.98 -7.18 -2.43
CA ASP A 165 -16.61 -6.27 -1.35
C ASP A 165 -15.17 -6.44 -0.85
N LYS A 166 -14.21 -6.59 -1.79
CA LYS A 166 -12.77 -6.78 -1.52
C LYS A 166 -11.89 -6.12 -2.58
N TYR A 167 -10.67 -5.75 -2.20
CA TYR A 167 -9.55 -5.51 -3.10
C TYR A 167 -9.04 -6.82 -3.70
N VAL A 168 -8.77 -6.78 -5.01
CA VAL A 168 -8.29 -7.92 -5.80
C VAL A 168 -7.23 -7.47 -6.79
N ASP A 169 -6.40 -8.39 -7.27
CA ASP A 169 -5.53 -8.10 -8.43
C ASP A 169 -6.43 -7.81 -9.64
N LYS A 170 -6.24 -6.63 -10.24
CA LYS A 170 -6.98 -6.15 -11.41
C LYS A 170 -6.93 -7.14 -12.57
N LYS A 171 -5.83 -7.89 -12.73
CA LYS A 171 -5.69 -8.93 -13.77
C LYS A 171 -6.65 -10.10 -13.54
N ASN A 172 -6.90 -10.45 -12.28
CA ASN A 172 -7.69 -11.61 -11.89
C ASN A 172 -9.12 -11.26 -11.44
N GLN A 173 -9.46 -9.98 -11.33
CA GLN A 173 -10.74 -9.48 -10.82
C GLN A 173 -11.95 -10.24 -11.40
N LYS A 174 -12.05 -10.35 -12.72
CA LYS A 174 -13.21 -11.01 -13.36
C LYS A 174 -13.35 -12.49 -12.98
N ILE A 175 -12.24 -13.19 -12.81
CA ILE A 175 -12.21 -14.60 -12.43
C ILE A 175 -12.71 -14.75 -11.00
N LEU A 176 -12.15 -13.95 -10.08
CA LEU A 176 -12.54 -13.98 -8.67
C LEU A 176 -14.00 -13.56 -8.45
N GLU A 177 -14.49 -12.55 -9.17
CA GLU A 177 -15.90 -12.14 -9.14
C GLU A 177 -16.83 -13.24 -9.67
N LYS A 178 -16.38 -14.05 -10.63
CA LYS A 178 -17.13 -15.19 -11.15
C LYS A 178 -17.17 -16.33 -10.13
N GLU A 179 -16.02 -16.71 -9.59
CA GLU A 179 -15.90 -17.77 -8.57
C GLU A 179 -16.75 -17.45 -7.33
N PHE A 180 -16.72 -16.20 -6.86
CA PHE A 180 -17.56 -15.77 -5.75
C PHE A 180 -19.06 -15.91 -6.08
N LYS A 181 -19.47 -15.53 -7.29
CA LYS A 181 -20.88 -15.69 -7.68
C LYS A 181 -21.30 -17.16 -7.70
N GLU A 182 -20.49 -18.03 -8.26
CA GLU A 182 -20.78 -19.48 -8.34
C GLU A 182 -20.81 -20.16 -6.96
N GLN A 183 -20.10 -19.62 -5.97
CA GLN A 183 -20.07 -20.19 -4.63
C GLN A 183 -21.26 -19.74 -3.75
N TYR A 184 -21.80 -18.53 -3.99
CA TYR A 184 -22.75 -17.89 -3.08
C TYR A 184 -24.13 -17.57 -3.68
N TYR A 185 -24.35 -17.82 -4.97
CA TYR A 185 -25.64 -17.64 -5.68
C TYR A 185 -25.97 -18.85 -6.56
#